data_AF-A2DH29-F1
#
_entry.id   AF-A2DH29-F1
#
_cell.length_a   1.000
_cell.length_b   1.000
_cell.length_c   1.000
_cell.angle_alpha   90.00
_cell.angle_beta   90.00
_cell.angle_gamma   90.00
#
_symmetry.space_group_name_H-M   'P 1'
#
loop_
_entity.id
_entity.type
_entity.pdbx_description
1 polymer ?
#
loop_
_entity_poly.entity_id
_entity_poly.type
_entity_poly.pdbx_seq_one_letter_code
_entity_poly.pdbx_strand_id
1 'polypeptide(L)'
;MNSAIDIKFHAMIIELTLDYEYIGAHINEYIEAENLFDVFYFEDLEMIFKYVNMTPEIYNSIHKLANGKFDISKLFKKSSCTAKNLQDVISTLEIIKENMNVNLLNDSIIVLKNLNVFLSDPSILENSDERIRTGILGNIDEQERTRINEYLTLRANNKEKDLKIAQLTEMNNKTTEYLKIISEYDFYTDFDTVYNLFKELIEKDNTVILKIAINGGLTEHRGPGN
;
A
#
# COMPACT_ATOMS: atom_id res chain seq x y z
N MET A 1 -61.18 6.80 58.18
CA MET A 1 -59.77 7.04 58.53
C MET A 1 -59.00 5.89 57.92
N ASN A 2 -58.56 5.87 56.66
CA ASN A 2 -57.83 6.86 55.86
C ASN A 2 -56.56 7.40 56.53
N SER A 3 -55.48 7.34 55.74
CA SER A 3 -54.09 7.76 55.96
C SER A 3 -53.20 6.78 56.74
N ALA A 4 -52.39 6.02 56.00
CA ALA A 4 -50.97 5.72 56.32
C ALA A 4 -50.35 4.65 55.39
N ILE A 5 -50.92 4.41 54.20
CA ILE A 5 -50.21 3.68 53.13
C ILE A 5 -50.21 4.59 51.91
N ASP A 6 -49.59 5.76 52.08
CA ASP A 6 -49.38 6.76 51.03
C ASP A 6 -47.88 6.99 50.80
N ILE A 7 -47.08 5.93 50.89
CA ILE A 7 -45.65 6.00 50.55
C ILE A 7 -45.25 4.66 49.93
N LYS A 8 -44.82 4.70 48.66
CA LYS A 8 -44.20 3.62 47.86
C LYS A 8 -45.08 2.79 46.92
N PHE A 9 -46.11 3.38 46.34
CA PHE A 9 -46.43 3.08 44.94
C PHE A 9 -46.42 4.38 44.12
N HIS A 10 -45.34 5.15 44.27
CA HIS A 10 -44.68 5.69 43.07
C HIS A 10 -44.24 4.46 42.27
N ALA A 11 -45.18 3.88 41.52
CA ALA A 11 -44.82 3.21 40.29
C ALA A 11 -44.10 4.29 39.50
N MET A 12 -42.77 4.28 39.63
CA MET A 12 -41.87 4.93 38.72
C MET A 12 -42.21 4.32 37.37
N ILE A 13 -43.15 4.97 36.66
CA ILE A 13 -43.29 4.82 35.23
C ILE A 13 -41.96 5.37 34.75
N ILE A 14 -40.98 4.47 34.62
CA ILE A 14 -39.83 4.73 33.77
C ILE A 14 -40.49 4.88 32.41
N GLU A 15 -40.71 6.12 31.97
CA GLU A 15 -40.84 6.37 30.54
C GLU A 15 -39.56 5.81 29.94
N LEU A 16 -39.68 4.62 29.35
CA LEU A 16 -38.63 4.01 28.56
C LEU A 16 -38.46 4.92 27.35
N THR A 17 -37.60 5.92 27.50
CA THR A 17 -37.17 6.76 26.39
C THR A 17 -36.33 5.91 25.48
N LEU A 18 -36.75 5.76 24.23
CA LEU A 18 -36.00 5.04 23.21
C LEU A 18 -34.67 5.77 22.95
N ASP A 19 -33.58 5.05 23.13
CA ASP A 19 -32.26 5.51 22.71
C ASP A 19 -32.11 5.24 21.21
N TYR A 20 -32.56 6.19 20.39
CA TYR A 20 -32.55 6.04 18.93
C TYR A 20 -31.14 5.91 18.35
N GLU A 21 -30.12 6.46 19.01
CA GLU A 21 -28.73 6.36 18.57
C GLU A 21 -28.23 4.93 18.79
N TYR A 22 -28.43 4.39 19.99
CA TYR A 22 -28.10 3.00 20.29
C TYR A 22 -28.87 2.04 19.37
N ILE A 23 -30.19 2.20 19.25
CA ILE A 23 -31.02 1.33 18.41
C ILE A 23 -30.56 1.39 16.94
N GLY A 24 -30.23 2.59 16.42
CA GLY A 24 -29.74 2.75 15.06
C GLY A 24 -28.38 2.10 14.83
N ALA A 25 -27.45 2.22 15.78
CA ALA A 25 -26.14 1.56 15.71
C ALA A 25 -26.26 0.01 15.77
N HIS A 26 -27.32 -0.50 16.39
CA HIS A 26 -27.60 -1.92 16.60
C HIS A 26 -28.75 -2.46 15.72
N ILE A 27 -29.07 -1.77 14.62
CA ILE A 27 -30.24 -2.09 13.76
C ILE A 27 -30.24 -3.55 13.26
N ASN A 28 -29.06 -4.13 13.06
CA ASN A 28 -28.90 -5.50 12.59
C ASN A 28 -29.55 -6.53 13.53
N GLU A 29 -29.54 -6.28 14.84
CA GLU A 29 -30.15 -7.17 15.83
C GLU A 29 -31.67 -7.33 15.57
N TYR A 30 -32.33 -6.23 15.20
CA TYR A 30 -33.77 -6.22 14.90
C TYR A 30 -34.08 -6.75 13.49
N ILE A 31 -33.16 -6.58 12.55
CA ILE A 31 -33.24 -7.15 11.20
C ILE A 31 -33.11 -8.67 11.28
N GLU A 32 -32.12 -9.18 12.01
CA GLU A 32 -31.85 -10.61 12.20
C GLU A 32 -32.97 -11.30 12.98
N ALA A 33 -33.56 -10.61 13.96
CA ALA A 33 -34.73 -11.09 14.69
C ALA A 33 -36.06 -10.97 13.90
N GLU A 34 -36.01 -10.43 12.67
CA GLU A 34 -37.16 -10.17 11.79
C GLU A 34 -38.30 -9.37 12.43
N ASN A 35 -38.02 -8.58 13.47
CA ASN A 35 -39.04 -7.92 14.30
C ASN A 35 -38.98 -6.39 14.25
N LEU A 36 -38.10 -5.80 13.43
CA LEU A 36 -37.89 -4.35 13.34
C LEU A 36 -39.21 -3.56 13.21
N PHE A 37 -40.11 -4.03 12.35
CA PHE A 37 -41.40 -3.38 12.09
C PHE A 37 -42.52 -3.77 13.07
N ASP A 38 -42.29 -4.78 13.91
CA ASP A 38 -43.23 -5.21 14.95
C ASP A 38 -42.93 -4.53 16.29
N VAL A 39 -41.69 -4.07 16.48
CA VAL A 39 -41.21 -3.43 17.72
C VAL A 39 -41.36 -1.90 17.68
N PHE A 40 -41.13 -1.26 16.52
CA PHE A 40 -41.06 0.19 16.43
C PHE A 40 -42.18 0.78 15.58
N TYR A 41 -42.71 1.93 16.02
CA TYR A 41 -43.64 2.72 15.22
C TYR A 41 -42.89 3.43 14.09
N PHE A 42 -43.65 3.92 13.10
CA PHE A 42 -43.07 4.58 11.93
C PHE A 42 -42.29 5.84 12.31
N GLU A 43 -42.80 6.61 13.27
CA GLU A 43 -42.16 7.82 13.80
C GLU A 43 -40.83 7.49 14.50
N ASP A 44 -40.75 6.36 15.20
CA ASP A 44 -39.52 5.88 15.82
C ASP A 44 -38.51 5.47 14.76
N LEU A 45 -38.95 4.73 13.73
CA LEU A 45 -38.10 4.32 12.61
C LEU A 45 -37.50 5.53 11.87
N GLU A 46 -38.22 6.64 11.72
CA GLU A 46 -37.67 7.88 11.16
C GLU A 46 -36.52 8.46 12.00
N MET A 47 -36.57 8.30 13.33
CA MET A 47 -35.54 8.77 14.23
C MET A 47 -34.36 7.82 14.29
N ILE A 48 -34.62 6.51 14.35
CA ILE A 48 -33.62 5.44 14.35
C ILE A 48 -32.75 5.51 13.08
N PHE A 49 -33.37 5.68 11.91
CA PHE A 49 -32.65 5.63 10.62
C PHE A 49 -31.67 6.79 10.41
N LYS A 50 -31.75 7.86 11.22
CA LYS A 50 -30.73 8.92 11.23
C LYS A 50 -29.38 8.44 11.75
N TYR A 51 -29.38 7.41 12.59
CA TYR A 51 -28.20 6.85 13.24
C TYR A 51 -27.78 5.51 12.64
N VAL A 52 -28.57 4.96 11.72
CA VAL A 52 -28.20 3.77 10.96
C VAL A 52 -27.13 4.14 9.94
N ASN A 53 -25.99 3.48 10.02
CA ASN A 53 -25.01 3.51 8.94
C ASN A 53 -25.54 2.68 7.77
N MET A 54 -26.22 3.33 6.83
CA MET A 54 -26.95 2.63 5.79
C MET A 54 -26.00 2.05 4.72
N THR A 55 -25.97 0.72 4.60
CA THR A 55 -25.30 0.01 3.49
C THR A 55 -26.34 -0.60 2.55
N PRO A 56 -25.95 -0.96 1.31
CA PRO A 56 -26.85 -1.64 0.38
C PRO A 56 -27.44 -2.95 0.93
N GLU A 57 -26.66 -3.71 1.70
CA GLU A 57 -27.11 -4.94 2.34
C GLU A 57 -28.19 -4.66 3.39
N ILE A 58 -27.95 -3.67 4.27
CA ILE A 58 -28.92 -3.26 5.30
C ILE A 58 -30.22 -2.77 4.65
N TYR A 59 -30.12 -1.94 3.61
CA TYR A 59 -31.28 -1.49 2.84
C TYR A 59 -32.10 -2.68 2.33
N ASN A 60 -31.46 -3.63 1.65
CA ASN A 60 -32.15 -4.77 1.05
C ASN A 60 -32.84 -5.65 2.10
N SER A 61 -32.21 -5.82 3.27
CA SER A 61 -32.80 -6.57 4.38
C SER A 61 -34.03 -5.86 4.95
N ILE A 62 -33.93 -4.56 5.22
CA ILE A 62 -35.07 -3.74 5.68
C ILE A 62 -36.19 -3.75 4.63
N HIS A 63 -35.83 -3.67 3.34
CA HIS A 63 -36.79 -3.68 2.24
C HIS A 63 -37.59 -4.98 2.17
N LYS A 64 -36.91 -6.12 2.30
CA LYS A 64 -37.55 -7.43 2.37
C LYS A 64 -38.45 -7.56 3.59
N LEU A 65 -37.96 -7.14 4.76
CA LEU A 65 -38.70 -7.22 6.03
C LEU A 65 -39.98 -6.39 6.03
N ALA A 66 -39.96 -5.21 5.40
CA ALA A 66 -41.14 -4.37 5.31
C ALA A 66 -42.27 -5.05 4.53
N ASN A 67 -41.93 -5.90 3.54
CA ASN A 67 -42.88 -6.66 2.72
C ASN A 67 -44.09 -5.82 2.22
N GLY A 68 -43.83 -4.57 1.84
CA GLY A 68 -44.85 -3.63 1.37
C GLY A 68 -45.76 -3.03 2.46
N LYS A 69 -45.57 -3.35 3.75
CA LYS A 69 -46.30 -2.74 4.88
C LYS A 69 -46.02 -1.25 5.05
N PHE A 70 -44.84 -0.79 4.62
CA PHE A 70 -44.38 0.58 4.80
C PHE A 70 -43.82 1.16 3.50
N ASP A 71 -43.98 2.48 3.34
CA ASP A 71 -43.31 3.25 2.28
C ASP A 71 -41.87 3.54 2.71
N ILE A 72 -41.00 2.60 2.35
CA ILE A 72 -39.59 2.59 2.71
C ILE A 72 -38.89 3.81 2.14
N SER A 73 -39.26 4.26 0.93
CA SER A 73 -38.70 5.47 0.32
C SER A 73 -38.83 6.71 1.21
N LYS A 74 -39.86 6.80 2.07
CA LYS A 74 -40.00 7.92 3.02
C LYS A 74 -39.01 7.85 4.19
N LEU A 75 -38.75 6.65 4.71
CA LEU A 75 -37.80 6.44 5.80
C LEU A 75 -36.36 6.74 5.36
N PHE A 76 -36.02 6.35 4.14
CA PHE A 76 -34.64 6.45 3.62
C PHE A 76 -34.25 7.85 3.13
N LYS A 77 -35.19 8.79 3.02
CA LYS A 77 -34.86 10.20 2.71
C LYS A 77 -34.02 10.89 3.79
N LYS A 78 -34.00 10.36 5.02
CA LYS A 78 -33.33 10.97 6.18
C LYS A 78 -32.12 10.16 6.69
N SER A 79 -31.81 9.02 6.09
CA SER A 79 -30.68 8.18 6.49
C SER A 79 -29.36 8.68 5.89
N SER A 80 -28.28 8.65 6.68
CA SER A 80 -26.93 8.87 6.16
C SER A 80 -26.37 7.60 5.54
N CYS A 81 -26.01 7.63 4.25
CA CYS A 81 -25.25 6.56 3.61
C CYS A 81 -23.76 6.89 3.67
N THR A 82 -22.95 5.97 4.19
CA THR A 82 -21.49 6.09 4.14
C THR A 82 -20.95 5.07 3.15
N ALA A 83 -20.65 5.51 1.93
CA ALA A 83 -19.99 4.65 0.94
C ALA A 83 -18.49 4.59 1.22
N LYS A 84 -17.92 3.39 1.35
CA LYS A 84 -16.49 3.20 1.64
C LYS A 84 -15.65 2.99 0.38
N ASN A 85 -16.28 2.57 -0.71
CA ASN A 85 -15.63 2.30 -1.99
C ASN A 85 -16.59 2.56 -3.17
N LEU A 86 -16.08 2.48 -4.40
CA LEU A 86 -16.87 2.75 -5.61
C LEU A 86 -18.01 1.76 -5.83
N GLN A 87 -17.84 0.50 -5.40
CA GLN A 87 -18.90 -0.50 -5.46
C GLN A 87 -20.07 -0.14 -4.53
N ASP A 88 -19.78 0.32 -3.31
CA ASP A 88 -20.81 0.81 -2.37
C ASP A 88 -21.58 2.01 -2.97
N VAL A 89 -20.88 2.92 -3.65
CA VAL A 89 -21.51 4.06 -4.35
C VAL A 89 -22.46 3.58 -5.44
N ILE A 90 -22.00 2.65 -6.30
CA ILE A 90 -22.81 2.09 -7.38
C ILE A 90 -24.07 1.42 -6.82
N SER A 91 -23.92 0.56 -5.81
CA SER A 91 -25.04 -0.15 -5.20
C SER A 91 -26.01 0.79 -4.49
N THR A 92 -25.52 1.86 -3.85
CA THR A 92 -26.38 2.90 -3.25
C THR A 92 -27.18 3.64 -4.33
N LEU A 93 -26.57 3.99 -5.46
CA LEU A 93 -27.27 4.65 -6.56
C LEU A 93 -28.31 3.74 -7.23
N GLU A 94 -28.06 2.44 -7.33
CA GLU A 94 -29.02 1.45 -7.82
C GLU A 94 -30.27 1.40 -6.93
N ILE A 95 -30.08 1.41 -5.61
CA ILE A 95 -31.16 1.49 -4.63
C ILE A 95 -31.95 2.79 -4.80
N ILE A 96 -31.27 3.94 -4.94
CA ILE A 96 -31.95 5.23 -5.14
C ILE A 96 -32.73 5.21 -6.45
N LYS A 97 -32.17 4.64 -7.52
CA LYS A 97 -32.83 4.50 -8.83
C LYS A 97 -34.11 3.65 -8.75
N GLU A 98 -34.09 2.54 -8.00
CA GLU A 98 -35.30 1.71 -7.81
C GLU A 98 -36.45 2.49 -7.14
N ASN A 99 -36.10 3.42 -6.24
CA ASN A 99 -37.06 4.25 -5.53
C ASN A 99 -37.41 5.57 -6.26
N MET A 100 -36.53 6.05 -7.13
CA MET A 100 -36.67 7.32 -7.84
C MET A 100 -36.52 7.05 -9.32
N ASN A 101 -37.63 7.10 -10.07
CA ASN A 101 -37.70 6.85 -11.52
C ASN A 101 -36.97 7.95 -12.33
N VAL A 102 -35.65 8.06 -12.17
CA VAL A 102 -34.80 9.15 -12.68
C VAL A 102 -33.80 8.56 -13.68
N ASN A 103 -34.03 8.81 -14.96
CA ASN A 103 -33.20 8.28 -16.05
C ASN A 103 -31.72 8.74 -15.96
N LEU A 104 -31.45 9.93 -15.43
CA LEU A 104 -30.09 10.45 -15.26
C LEU A 104 -29.24 9.59 -14.31
N LEU A 105 -29.87 8.96 -13.30
CA LEU A 105 -29.17 8.02 -12.41
C LEU A 105 -28.72 6.78 -13.17
N ASN A 106 -29.47 6.35 -14.18
CA ASN A 106 -29.14 5.17 -14.98
C ASN A 106 -27.84 5.39 -15.77
N ASP A 107 -27.72 6.53 -16.46
CA ASP A 107 -26.51 6.87 -17.21
C ASP A 107 -25.32 7.05 -16.27
N SER A 108 -25.54 7.68 -15.11
CA SER A 108 -24.50 7.86 -14.08
C SER A 108 -24.00 6.51 -13.56
N ILE A 109 -24.89 5.56 -13.27
CA ILE A 109 -24.54 4.20 -12.84
C ILE A 109 -23.73 3.48 -13.93
N ILE A 110 -24.12 3.60 -15.21
CA ILE A 110 -23.39 2.98 -16.33
C ILE A 110 -21.96 3.55 -16.42
N VAL A 111 -21.81 4.87 -16.34
CA VAL A 111 -20.48 5.52 -16.35
C VAL A 111 -19.63 5.05 -15.17
N LEU A 112 -20.21 4.97 -13.96
CA LEU A 112 -19.51 4.53 -12.76
C LEU A 112 -19.11 3.05 -12.83
N LYS A 113 -19.96 2.17 -13.39
CA LYS A 113 -19.62 0.76 -13.63
C LYS A 113 -18.45 0.62 -14.59
N ASN A 114 -18.46 1.39 -15.69
CA ASN A 114 -17.37 1.38 -16.66
C ASN A 114 -16.07 1.91 -16.04
N LEU A 115 -16.14 2.94 -15.20
CA LEU A 115 -14.98 3.43 -14.43
C LEU A 115 -14.47 2.38 -13.45
N ASN A 116 -15.36 1.65 -12.75
CA ASN A 116 -14.95 0.61 -11.81
C ASN A 116 -14.21 -0.53 -12.51
N VAL A 117 -14.70 -0.95 -13.69
CA VAL A 117 -14.02 -1.95 -14.53
C VAL A 117 -12.67 -1.43 -15.02
N PHE A 118 -12.63 -0.19 -15.53
CA PHE A 118 -11.39 0.45 -15.99
C PHE A 118 -10.33 0.56 -14.88
N LEU A 119 -10.72 0.95 -13.66
CA LEU A 119 -9.81 1.08 -12.53
C LEU A 119 -9.38 -0.27 -11.93
N SER A 120 -10.16 -1.33 -12.16
CA SER A 120 -9.85 -2.69 -11.70
C SER A 120 -8.93 -3.45 -12.66
N ASP A 121 -8.65 -2.91 -13.85
CA ASP A 121 -7.75 -3.51 -14.84
C ASP A 121 -6.28 -3.26 -14.47
N PRO A 122 -5.51 -4.29 -14.08
CA PRO A 122 -4.11 -4.15 -13.69
C PRO A 122 -3.22 -3.63 -14.82
N SER A 123 -3.59 -3.89 -16.08
CA SER A 123 -2.81 -3.47 -17.25
C SER A 123 -2.84 -1.96 -17.47
N ILE A 124 -3.82 -1.26 -16.90
CA ILE A 124 -3.93 0.21 -16.98
C ILE A 124 -3.00 0.87 -15.96
N LEU A 125 -2.79 0.24 -14.81
CA LEU A 125 -1.78 0.65 -13.84
C LEU A 125 -0.37 0.35 -14.36
N GLU A 126 -0.13 -0.80 -15.00
CA GLU A 126 1.16 -1.11 -15.64
C GLU A 126 1.50 -0.17 -16.81
N ASN A 127 0.50 0.25 -17.60
CA ASN A 127 0.70 1.21 -18.69
C ASN A 127 0.67 2.67 -18.23
N SER A 128 0.42 2.95 -16.95
CA SER A 128 0.37 4.33 -16.46
C SER A 128 1.75 4.98 -16.51
N ASP A 129 2.82 4.24 -16.20
CA ASP A 129 4.20 4.72 -16.34
C ASP A 129 4.57 4.95 -17.81
N GLU A 130 4.23 4.02 -18.72
CA GLU A 130 4.49 4.16 -20.16
C GLU A 130 3.74 5.36 -20.76
N ARG A 131 2.49 5.59 -20.36
CA ARG A 131 1.63 6.71 -20.80
C ARG A 131 2.02 8.04 -20.19
N ILE A 132 2.44 8.07 -18.93
CA ILE A 132 3.03 9.25 -18.29
C ILE A 132 4.34 9.58 -19.01
N ARG A 133 5.18 8.59 -19.32
CA ARG A 133 6.43 8.76 -20.05
C ARG A 133 6.21 9.28 -21.47
N THR A 134 5.27 8.72 -22.23
CA THR A 134 4.92 9.19 -23.58
C THR A 134 4.18 10.53 -23.58
N GLY A 135 3.32 10.80 -22.60
CA GLY A 135 2.63 12.09 -22.44
C GLY A 135 3.58 13.22 -22.03
N ILE A 136 4.53 12.96 -21.13
CA ILE A 136 5.59 13.90 -20.76
C ILE A 136 6.50 14.13 -21.96
N LEU A 137 7.00 13.08 -22.61
CA LEU A 137 7.88 13.22 -23.77
C LEU A 137 7.18 13.90 -24.95
N GLY A 138 5.91 13.59 -25.22
CA GLY A 138 5.16 14.12 -26.36
C GLY A 138 4.86 15.62 -26.29
N ASN A 139 4.76 16.19 -25.08
CA ASN A 139 4.49 17.61 -24.85
C ASN A 139 5.76 18.48 -24.67
N ILE A 140 6.95 17.86 -24.68
CA ILE A 140 8.24 18.56 -24.60
C ILE A 140 8.73 18.87 -26.02
N ASP A 141 9.26 20.07 -26.26
CA ASP A 141 9.83 20.42 -27.57
C ASP A 141 10.95 19.44 -28.00
N GLU A 142 11.12 19.21 -29.30
CA GLU A 142 12.06 18.21 -29.86
C GLU A 142 13.50 18.43 -29.36
N GLN A 143 13.86 19.70 -29.14
CA GLN A 143 15.16 20.09 -28.60
C GLN A 143 15.35 19.61 -27.15
N GLU A 144 14.33 19.74 -26.30
CA GLU A 144 14.38 19.31 -24.89
C GLU A 144 14.32 17.78 -24.76
N ARG A 145 13.63 17.08 -25.66
CA ARG A 145 13.69 15.60 -25.76
C ARG A 145 15.12 15.11 -26.01
N THR A 146 15.82 15.74 -26.96
CA THR A 146 17.22 15.40 -27.28
C THR A 146 18.13 15.61 -26.07
N ARG A 147 17.99 16.73 -25.36
CA ARG A 147 18.79 17.05 -24.15
C ARG A 147 18.55 16.04 -23.02
N ILE A 148 17.31 15.62 -22.82
CA ILE A 148 16.96 14.61 -21.80
C ILE A 148 17.62 13.27 -22.14
N ASN A 149 17.56 12.83 -23.41
CA ASN A 149 18.18 11.58 -23.83
C ASN A 149 19.70 11.61 -23.67
N GLU A 150 20.36 12.70 -24.08
CA GLU A 150 21.80 12.90 -23.87
C GLU A 150 22.19 12.84 -22.39
N TYR A 151 21.42 13.50 -21.51
CA TYR A 151 21.64 13.45 -20.07
C TYR A 151 21.51 12.02 -19.51
N LEU A 152 20.51 11.25 -19.95
CA LEU A 152 20.31 9.88 -19.51
C LEU A 152 21.47 8.97 -19.96
N THR A 153 21.95 9.12 -21.19
CA THR A 153 23.11 8.39 -21.70
C THR A 153 24.39 8.74 -20.92
N LEU A 154 24.64 10.04 -20.68
CA LEU A 154 25.78 10.49 -19.88
C LEU A 154 25.74 9.94 -18.45
N ARG A 155 24.55 9.93 -17.83
CA ARG A 155 24.34 9.38 -16.49
C ARG A 155 24.63 7.89 -16.42
N ALA A 156 24.20 7.11 -17.42
CA ALA A 156 24.51 5.69 -17.49
C ALA A 156 26.02 5.42 -17.59
N ASN A 157 26.71 6.16 -18.47
CA ASN A 157 28.16 6.05 -18.63
C ASN A 157 28.93 6.45 -17.36
N ASN A 158 28.48 7.47 -16.64
CA ASN A 158 29.12 7.87 -15.38
C ASN A 158 28.96 6.79 -14.30
N LYS A 159 27.79 6.16 -14.21
CA LYS A 159 27.57 5.05 -13.28
C LYS A 159 28.51 3.86 -13.55
N GLU A 160 28.76 3.55 -14.82
CA GLU A 160 29.73 2.50 -15.20
C GLU A 160 31.17 2.90 -14.82
N LYS A 161 31.56 4.16 -15.05
CA LYS A 161 32.87 4.68 -14.64
C LYS A 161 33.05 4.64 -13.13
N ASP A 162 32.03 5.03 -12.36
CA ASP A 162 32.07 5.00 -10.90
C ASP A 162 32.25 3.57 -10.37
N LEU A 163 31.55 2.59 -10.97
CA LEU A 163 31.74 1.18 -10.64
C LEU A 163 33.18 0.72 -10.92
N LYS A 164 33.75 1.13 -12.06
CA LYS A 164 35.12 0.79 -12.43
C LYS A 164 36.15 1.45 -11.50
N ILE A 165 35.90 2.70 -11.09
CA ILE A 165 36.72 3.41 -10.10
C ILE A 165 36.69 2.67 -8.75
N ALA A 166 35.51 2.24 -8.30
CA ALA A 166 35.37 1.48 -7.05
C ALA A 166 36.18 0.18 -7.09
N GLN A 167 36.08 -0.58 -8.19
CA GLN A 167 36.85 -1.82 -8.39
C GLN A 167 38.37 -1.57 -8.38
N LEU A 168 38.84 -0.57 -9.12
CA LEU A 168 40.27 -0.22 -9.15
C LEU A 168 40.78 0.27 -7.79
N THR A 169 39.97 1.01 -7.05
CA THR A 169 40.32 1.49 -5.71
C THR A 169 40.47 0.32 -4.74
N GLU A 170 39.55 -0.65 -4.78
CA GLU A 170 39.64 -1.86 -3.97
C GLU A 170 40.89 -2.69 -4.31
N MET A 171 41.16 -2.89 -5.60
CA MET A 171 42.36 -3.58 -6.06
C MET A 171 43.63 -2.86 -5.57
N ASN A 172 43.70 -1.54 -5.70
CA ASN A 172 44.86 -0.75 -5.30
C ASN A 172 45.10 -0.80 -3.77
N ASN A 173 44.02 -0.74 -2.99
CA ASN A 173 44.11 -0.87 -1.53
C ASN A 173 44.65 -2.25 -1.13
N LYS A 174 44.14 -3.33 -1.75
CA LYS A 174 44.68 -4.68 -1.55
C LYS A 174 46.15 -4.74 -1.93
N THR A 175 46.53 -4.27 -3.12
CA THR A 175 47.94 -4.24 -3.55
C THR A 175 48.84 -3.50 -2.56
N THR A 176 48.39 -2.38 -2.01
CA THR A 176 49.13 -1.60 -1.01
C THR A 176 49.34 -2.40 0.28
N GLU A 177 48.32 -3.14 0.75
CA GLU A 177 48.41 -4.02 1.91
C GLU A 177 49.44 -5.14 1.70
N TYR A 178 49.41 -5.82 0.55
CA TYR A 178 50.39 -6.87 0.24
C TYR A 178 51.81 -6.33 0.09
N LEU A 179 52.00 -5.14 -0.50
CA LEU A 179 53.32 -4.51 -0.59
C LEU A 179 53.89 -4.16 0.80
N LYS A 180 53.03 -3.74 1.73
CA LYS A 180 53.42 -3.50 3.11
C LYS A 180 53.87 -4.79 3.80
N ILE A 181 53.08 -5.85 3.67
CA ILE A 181 53.43 -7.20 4.16
C ILE A 181 54.79 -7.63 3.62
N ILE A 182 55.00 -7.50 2.30
CA ILE A 182 56.28 -7.80 1.65
C ILE A 182 57.41 -6.96 2.26
N SER A 183 57.23 -5.66 2.44
CA SER A 183 58.30 -4.80 2.98
C SER A 183 58.65 -5.06 4.46
N GLU A 184 57.73 -5.65 5.23
CA GLU A 184 57.91 -5.93 6.66
C GLU A 184 58.61 -7.28 6.93
N TYR A 185 58.70 -8.17 5.94
CA TYR A 185 59.40 -9.45 6.09
C TYR A 185 60.89 -9.33 5.76
N ASP A 186 61.73 -9.79 6.69
CA ASP A 186 63.15 -10.05 6.42
C ASP A 186 63.26 -11.39 5.67
N PHE A 187 63.17 -11.31 4.33
CA PHE A 187 63.06 -12.45 3.40
C PHE A 187 64.18 -13.49 3.49
N TYR A 188 65.24 -13.20 4.24
CA TYR A 188 66.39 -14.07 4.37
C TYR A 188 66.22 -15.18 5.41
N THR A 189 65.16 -15.14 6.25
CA THR A 189 65.05 -16.02 7.43
C THR A 189 63.84 -16.93 7.52
N ASP A 190 62.78 -16.76 6.72
CA ASP A 190 61.55 -17.57 6.89
C ASP A 190 60.89 -17.99 5.56
N PHE A 191 61.34 -19.13 5.02
CA PHE A 191 60.84 -19.73 3.80
C PHE A 191 59.38 -20.21 3.91
N ASP A 192 58.97 -20.70 5.07
CA ASP A 192 57.62 -21.25 5.28
C ASP A 192 56.57 -20.14 5.17
N THR A 193 56.88 -18.95 5.69
CA THR A 193 56.01 -17.78 5.58
C THR A 193 55.88 -17.28 4.14
N VAL A 194 56.98 -17.23 3.38
CA VAL A 194 56.95 -16.87 1.96
C VAL A 194 56.15 -17.89 1.15
N TYR A 195 56.35 -19.19 1.39
CA TYR A 195 55.63 -20.25 0.71
C TYR A 195 54.12 -20.20 0.97
N ASN A 196 53.71 -19.96 2.22
CA ASN A 196 52.30 -19.83 2.58
C ASN A 196 51.65 -18.60 1.94
N LEU A 197 52.38 -17.47 1.82
CA LEU A 197 51.91 -16.28 1.10
C LEU A 197 51.65 -16.58 -0.38
N PHE A 198 52.58 -17.25 -1.07
CA PHE A 198 52.39 -17.65 -2.47
C PHE A 198 51.21 -18.60 -2.63
N LYS A 199 51.06 -19.57 -1.72
CA LYS A 199 49.93 -20.51 -1.73
C LYS A 199 48.59 -19.78 -1.62
N GLU A 200 48.47 -18.82 -0.70
CA GLU A 200 47.26 -18.03 -0.52
C GLU A 200 46.95 -17.16 -1.75
N LEU A 201 47.96 -16.54 -2.36
CA LEU A 201 47.79 -15.73 -3.57
C LEU A 201 47.32 -16.56 -4.77
N ILE A 202 47.80 -17.80 -4.90
CA ILE A 202 47.38 -18.75 -5.94
C ILE A 202 45.96 -19.24 -5.68
N GLU A 203 45.62 -19.59 -4.44
CA GLU A 203 44.26 -20.05 -4.07
C GLU A 203 43.20 -18.96 -4.29
N LYS A 204 43.57 -17.67 -4.16
CA LYS A 204 42.69 -16.52 -4.41
C LYS A 204 42.71 -15.98 -5.85
N ASP A 205 43.37 -16.68 -6.78
CA ASP A 205 43.56 -16.27 -8.19
C ASP A 205 44.09 -14.83 -8.36
N ASN A 206 44.93 -14.37 -7.42
CA ASN A 206 45.40 -12.99 -7.38
C ASN A 206 46.66 -12.80 -8.24
N THR A 207 46.51 -13.06 -9.54
CA THR A 207 47.58 -13.10 -10.54
C THR A 207 48.35 -11.78 -10.68
N VAL A 208 47.73 -10.65 -10.37
CA VAL A 208 48.37 -9.32 -10.39
C VAL A 208 49.41 -9.20 -9.28
N ILE A 209 49.06 -9.62 -8.06
CA ILE A 209 49.94 -9.52 -6.90
C ILE A 209 51.05 -10.57 -6.97
N LEU A 210 50.76 -11.75 -7.53
CA LEU A 210 51.76 -12.77 -7.83
C LEU A 210 52.87 -12.21 -8.74
N LYS A 211 52.50 -11.47 -9.80
CA LYS A 211 53.46 -10.82 -10.71
C LYS A 211 54.27 -9.74 -10.01
N ILE A 212 53.65 -8.94 -9.14
CA ILE A 212 54.34 -7.91 -8.35
C ILE A 212 55.34 -8.54 -7.38
N ALA A 213 54.95 -9.61 -6.67
CA ALA A 213 55.82 -10.35 -5.76
C ALA A 213 57.05 -10.93 -6.49
N ILE A 214 56.84 -11.59 -7.63
CA ILE A 214 57.92 -12.14 -8.45
C ILE A 214 58.85 -11.01 -8.95
N ASN A 215 58.30 -9.92 -9.49
CA ASN A 215 59.10 -8.78 -9.98
C ASN A 215 59.80 -7.99 -8.87
N GLY A 216 59.26 -8.04 -7.64
CA GLY A 216 59.85 -7.44 -6.44
C GLY A 216 61.03 -8.23 -5.88
N GLY A 217 61.42 -9.33 -6.52
CA GLY A 217 62.57 -10.14 -6.13
C GLY A 217 62.29 -11.20 -5.07
N LEU A 218 61.03 -11.52 -4.76
CA LEU A 218 60.70 -12.61 -3.81
C LEU A 218 61.22 -13.99 -4.26
N THR A 219 61.52 -14.17 -5.55
CA THR A 219 62.10 -15.40 -6.09
C THR A 219 63.62 -15.32 -6.27
N GLU A 220 64.25 -14.18 -5.96
CA GLU A 220 65.70 -13.99 -6.12
C GLU A 220 66.43 -14.41 -4.84
N HIS A 221 67.34 -15.38 -4.95
CA HIS A 221 68.25 -15.70 -3.85
C HIS A 221 69.42 -14.71 -3.87
N ARG A 222 69.39 -13.68 -3.02
CA ARG A 222 70.53 -12.79 -2.80
C ARG A 222 71.38 -13.34 -1.66
N GLY A 223 72.48 -14.01 -1.98
CA GLY A 223 73.45 -14.44 -0.97
C GLY A 223 74.14 -13.24 -0.31
N PRO A 224 74.72 -13.40 0.90
CA PRO A 224 75.46 -12.33 1.56
C PRO A 224 76.75 -12.04 0.77
N GLY A 225 76.70 -11.07 -0.15
CA GLY A 225 77.87 -10.70 -0.97
C GLY A 225 77.61 -9.98 -2.30
N ASN A 226 76.55 -9.17 -2.43
CA ASN A 226 76.39 -8.19 -3.52
C ASN A 226 76.12 -6.80 -2.95
#